data_AF-U2PJ97-F1
#
_entry.id   AF-U2PJ97-F1
#
_cell.length_a   1.000
_cell.length_b   1.000
_cell.length_c   1.000
_cell.angle_alpha   90.00
_cell.angle_beta   90.00
_cell.angle_gamma   90.00
#
_symmetry.space_group_name_H-M   'P 1'
#
loop_
_entity.id
_entity.type
_entity.pdbx_description
1 polymer ?
#
loop_
_entity_poly.entity_id
_entity_poly.type
_entity_poly.pdbx_seq_one_letter_code
_entity_poly.pdbx_strand_id
1 'polypeptide(L)'
;MTTQVWGLLGSSKIIFDRTDGNIWKVTVPFLESGEYIVALYALDDAGNQAYVATILYVVDIENIQYEIRMLDYASEAQTTGFTIEA
;
A
#
# COMPACT_ATOMS: atom_id res chain seq x y z
N MET A 1 -13.95 5.87 8.05
CA MET A 1 -12.93 5.04 8.73
C MET A 1 -12.42 4.00 7.75
N THR A 2 -11.10 3.86 7.60
CA THR A 2 -10.54 2.83 6.72
C THR A 2 -10.86 1.43 7.25
N THR A 3 -11.51 0.62 6.42
CA THR A 3 -11.95 -0.74 6.72
C THR A 3 -11.02 -1.79 6.11
N GLN A 4 -10.36 -1.47 5.00
CA GLN A 4 -9.44 -2.38 4.32
C GLN A 4 -8.31 -1.60 3.62
N VAL A 5 -7.12 -2.17 3.61
CA VAL A 5 -6.03 -1.75 2.72
C VAL A 5 -5.65 -2.95 1.84
N TRP A 6 -5.44 -2.72 0.55
CA TRP A 6 -5.10 -3.78 -0.40
C TRP A 6 -4.20 -3.29 -1.54
N GLY A 7 -3.52 -4.22 -2.20
CA GLY A 7 -2.71 -3.94 -3.39
C GLY A 7 -2.59 -5.16 -4.31
N LEU A 8 -2.00 -4.96 -5.48
CA LEU A 8 -1.63 -6.05 -6.39
C LEU A 8 -0.12 -6.25 -6.37
N LEU A 9 0.31 -7.42 -5.92
CA LEU A 9 1.70 -7.84 -5.88
C LEU A 9 1.92 -8.88 -6.97
N GLY A 10 2.47 -8.43 -8.11
CA GLY A 10 2.49 -9.23 -9.34
C GLY A 10 1.06 -9.52 -9.81
N SER A 11 0.70 -10.80 -9.87
CA SER A 11 -0.67 -11.23 -10.22
C SER A 11 -1.57 -11.49 -9.00
N SER A 12 -1.03 -11.37 -7.78
CA SER A 12 -1.72 -11.73 -6.55
C SER A 12 -2.28 -10.50 -5.84
N LYS A 13 -3.57 -10.51 -5.50
CA LYS A 13 -4.15 -9.48 -4.63
C LYS A 13 -3.76 -9.75 -3.18
N ILE A 14 -3.09 -8.78 -2.56
CA ILE A 14 -2.75 -8.78 -1.15
C ILE A 14 -3.73 -7.90 -0.38
N ILE A 15 -4.28 -8.42 0.72
CA ILE A 15 -5.21 -7.72 1.60
C ILE A 15 -4.54 -7.61 2.96
N PHE A 16 -4.48 -6.40 3.48
CA PHE A 16 -3.85 -6.14 4.77
C PHE A 16 -4.87 -6.30 5.89
N ASP A 17 -4.45 -7.03 6.92
CA ASP A 17 -5.16 -7.12 8.18
C ASP A 17 -4.85 -5.89 9.03
N ARG A 18 -5.91 -5.28 9.56
CA ARG A 18 -5.77 -4.22 10.54
C ARG A 18 -5.31 -4.82 11.86
N THR A 19 -4.18 -4.34 12.35
CA THR A 19 -3.66 -4.70 13.68
C THR A 19 -3.93 -3.58 14.68
N ASP A 20 -3.31 -3.63 15.87
CA ASP A 20 -3.48 -2.58 16.88
C ASP A 20 -3.06 -1.20 16.35
N GLY A 21 -3.92 -0.20 16.55
CA GLY A 21 -3.71 1.17 16.10
C GLY A 21 -3.95 1.40 14.61
N ASN A 22 -3.02 2.14 13.97
CA ASN A 22 -3.04 2.50 12.54
C ASN A 22 -2.06 1.65 11.71
N ILE A 23 -1.73 0.44 12.19
CA ILE A 23 -0.78 -0.46 11.53
C ILE A 23 -1.56 -1.54 10.76
N TRP A 24 -1.21 -1.68 9.49
CA TRP A 24 -1.75 -2.67 8.56
C TRP A 24 -0.66 -3.68 8.22
N LYS A 25 -0.95 -4.98 8.32
CA LYS A 25 0.02 -6.06 8.04
C LYS A 25 -0.52 -7.01 6.99
N VAL A 26 0.36 -7.59 6.20
CA VAL A 26 0.00 -8.63 5.23
C VAL A 26 1.09 -9.68 5.16
N THR A 27 0.69 -10.92 4.93
CA THR A 27 1.63 -11.98 4.56
C THR A 27 1.86 -11.92 3.06
N VAL A 28 3.12 -11.71 2.67
CA VAL A 28 3.51 -11.73 1.26
C VAL A 28 3.41 -13.17 0.74
N PRO A 29 2.67 -13.43 -0.36
CA PRO A 29 2.64 -14.74 -0.99
C PRO A 29 4.02 -15.10 -1.56
N PHE A 30 4.23 -16.38 -1.87
CA PHE A 30 5.43 -16.78 -2.60
C PHE A 30 5.50 -16.05 -3.94
N LEU A 31 6.68 -15.51 -4.24
CA LEU A 31 7.00 -14.78 -5.46
C LEU A 31 8.31 -15.31 -6.02
N GLU A 32 8.48 -15.18 -7.33
CA GLU A 32 9.77 -15.41 -7.99
C GLU A 32 10.73 -14.25 -7.70
N SER A 33 12.03 -14.43 -7.97
CA SER A 33 12.98 -13.32 -7.90
C SER A 33 12.60 -12.26 -8.93
N GLY A 34 12.58 -10.99 -8.52
CA GLY A 34 12.19 -9.88 -9.38
C GLY A 34 11.81 -8.62 -8.64
N GLU A 35 11.41 -7.62 -9.43
CA GLU A 35 10.95 -6.31 -8.96
C GLU A 35 9.44 -6.19 -9.16
N TYR A 36 8.73 -5.84 -8.09
CA TYR A 36 7.27 -5.75 -8.08
C TYR A 36 6.85 -4.35 -7.62
N ILE A 37 6.25 -3.59 -8.52
CA ILE A 37 5.63 -2.31 -8.19
C ILE A 37 4.19 -2.58 -7.71
N VAL A 38 3.87 -2.10 -6.52
CA VAL A 38 2.57 -2.30 -5.87
C VAL A 38 1.93 -0.96 -5.57
N ALA A 39 0.80 -0.69 -6.21
CA ALA A 39 -0.10 0.38 -5.80
C ALA A 39 -0.99 -0.11 -4.65
N LEU A 40 -1.05 0.66 -3.57
CA LEU A 40 -1.85 0.41 -2.39
C LEU A 40 -3.10 1.31 -2.40
N TYR A 41 -4.22 0.72 -2.02
CA TYR A 41 -5.52 1.37 -1.95
C TYR A 41 -6.16 1.13 -0.59
N ALA A 42 -6.86 2.13 -0.08
CA ALA A 42 -7.66 2.07 1.13
C ALA A 42 -9.14 2.12 0.78
N LEU A 43 -9.95 1.27 1.42
CA LEU A 43 -11.41 1.29 1.38
C LEU A 43 -11.93 1.86 2.71
N ASP A 44 -12.92 2.75 2.67
CA ASP A 44 -13.62 3.23 3.87
C ASP A 44 -14.92 2.46 4.16
N ASP A 45 -15.64 2.83 5.22
CA ASP A 45 -16.92 2.23 5.60
C ASP A 45 -18.08 2.60 4.67
N ALA A 46 -17.94 3.68 3.89
CA ALA A 46 -18.89 4.09 2.87
C ALA A 46 -18.64 3.38 1.52
N GLY A 47 -17.59 2.55 1.43
CA GLY A 47 -17.22 1.81 0.22
C GLY A 47 -16.41 2.65 -0.77
N ASN A 48 -15.92 3.83 -0.37
CA ASN A 48 -15.04 4.64 -1.21
C ASN A 48 -13.62 4.06 -1.19
N GLN A 49 -12.98 4.03 -2.36
CA GLN A 49 -11.60 3.62 -2.51
C GLN A 49 -10.71 4.81 -2.83
N ALA A 50 -9.58 4.94 -2.12
CA ALA A 50 -8.56 5.96 -2.37
C ALA A 50 -7.18 5.33 -2.55
N TYR A 51 -6.35 5.94 -3.39
CA TYR A 51 -4.93 5.61 -3.51
C TYR A 51 -4.18 6.03 -2.24
N VAL A 52 -3.24 5.20 -1.78
CA VAL A 52 -2.47 5.44 -0.54
C VAL A 52 -0.99 5.63 -0.84
N ALA A 53 -0.39 4.71 -1.59
CA ALA A 53 1.04 4.71 -1.83
C ALA A 53 1.40 3.77 -2.96
N THR A 54 2.57 3.96 -3.55
CA THR A 54 3.21 2.98 -4.42
C THR A 54 4.51 2.53 -3.79
N ILE A 55 4.69 1.22 -3.66
CA ILE A 55 5.91 0.61 -3.14
C ILE A 55 6.58 -0.25 -4.23
N LEU A 56 7.91 -0.34 -4.16
CA LEU A 56 8.71 -1.30 -4.88
C LEU A 56 9.11 -2.41 -3.92
N TYR A 57 8.75 -3.64 -4.27
CA TYR A 57 9.13 -4.85 -3.56
C TYR A 57 10.10 -5.66 -4.43
N VAL A 58 11.36 -5.78 -3.99
CA VAL A 58 12.38 -6.55 -4.69
C VAL A 58 12.59 -7.86 -3.94
N VAL A 59 12.55 -8.97 -4.68
CA VAL A 59 12.79 -10.32 -4.17
C VAL A 59 14.00 -10.90 -4.86
N ASP A 60 14.94 -11.42 -4.07
CA ASP A 60 16.04 -12.25 -4.54
C ASP A 60 16.07 -13.53 -3.70
N ILE A 61 15.48 -14.59 -4.25
CA ILE A 61 15.38 -15.88 -3.57
C ILE A 61 16.73 -16.58 -3.50
N GLU A 62 17.58 -16.41 -4.52
CA GLU A 62 18.90 -17.06 -4.61
C GLU A 62 19.80 -16.60 -3.46
N ASN A 63 19.70 -15.31 -3.10
CA ASN A 63 20.46 -14.72 -2.01
C ASN A 63 19.66 -14.57 -0.69
N ILE A 64 18.38 -14.97 -0.66
CA ILE A 64 17.45 -14.80 0.48
C ILE A 64 17.39 -13.33 0.93
N GLN A 65 17.29 -12.43 -0.04
CA GLN A 65 17.22 -11.00 0.19
C GLN A 65 15.88 -10.44 -0.28
N TYR A 66 15.40 -9.44 0.44
CA TYR A 66 14.23 -8.67 0.06
C TYR A 66 14.46 -7.20 0.39
N GLU A 67 13.97 -6.32 -0.47
CA GLU A 67 14.02 -4.88 -0.29
C GLU A 67 12.62 -4.30 -0.49
N ILE A 68 12.22 -3.38 0.39
CA ILE A 68 10.97 -2.63 0.26
C ILE A 68 11.33 -1.15 0.19
N ARG A 69 10.92 -0.49 -0.88
CA ARG A 69 11.09 0.95 -1.07
C ARG A 69 9.74 1.62 -1.28
N MET A 70 9.51 2.74 -0.62
CA MET A 70 8.38 3.60 -0.95
C MET A 70 8.77 4.45 -2.16
N LEU A 71 8.03 4.33 -3.25
CA LEU A 71 8.24 5.11 -4.47
C LEU A 71 7.41 6.39 -4.46
N ASP A 72 6.19 6.27 -3.98
CA ASP A 72 5.24 7.37 -3.90
C ASP A 72 4.28 7.16 -2.73
N TYR A 73 3.74 8.25 -2.21
CA TYR A 73 2.78 8.25 -1.12
C TYR A 73 1.78 9.37 -1.36
N ALA A 74 0.49 9.05 -1.23
CA ALA A 74 -0.59 10.02 -1.30
C ALA A 74 -0.50 10.96 -0.09
N SER A 75 0.33 11.99 -0.19
CA SER A 75 0.31 13.13 0.74
C SER A 75 -0.84 14.07 0.37
N GLU A 76 -2.05 13.55 0.32
CA GLU A 76 -3.26 14.37 0.49
C GLU A 76 -3.90 13.96 1.81
N ALA A 77 -3.38 14.57 2.88
CA ALA A 77 -4.30 14.98 3.92
C ALA A 77 -5.33 15.86 3.19
N GLN A 78 -6.58 15.39 3.12
CA GLN A 78 -7.70 16.19 2.68
C GLN A 78 -7.81 17.39 3.64
N THR A 79 -7.01 18.42 3.41
CA THR A 79 -7.11 19.71 4.11
C THR A 79 -8.22 20.46 3.40
N THR A 80 -9.44 19.95 3.55
CA THR A 80 -10.65 20.70 3.25
C THR A 80 -10.69 21.83 4.28
N GLY A 81 -10.04 22.97 4.00
CA GLY A 81 -10.11 24.09 4.93
C GLY A 81 -9.09 25.22 4.86
N PHE A 82 -8.26 25.38 3.81
CA PHE A 82 -7.54 26.66 3.66
C PHE A 82 -7.71 27.22 2.25
N THR A 83 -8.67 28.16 2.15
CA THR A 83 -8.76 29.14 1.07
C THR A 83 -7.45 29.93 1.04
N ILE A 84 -6.74 29.91 -0.09
CA ILE A 84 -5.75 30.94 -0.38
C ILE A 84 -6.49 32.00 -1.19
N GLU A 85 -6.87 33.08 -0.52
CA GLU A 85 -7.21 34.32 -1.22
C GLU A 85 -5.91 34.94 -1.73
N ALA A 86 -5.99 35.43 -2.97
CA ALA A 86 -4.89 35.93 -3.79
C ALA A 86 -4.26 37.22 -3.26
#